data_AF-A0A7C4CU00-F1
#
_entry.id   AF-A0A7C4CU00-F1
#
_cell.length_a   1.000
_cell.length_b   1.000
_cell.length_c   1.000
_cell.angle_alpha   90.00
_cell.angle_beta   90.00
_cell.angle_gamma   90.00
#
_symmetry.space_group_name_H-M   'P 1'
#
loop_
_entity.id
_entity.type
_entity.pdbx_description
1 polymer ?
#
loop_
_entity_poly.entity_id
_entity_poly.type
_entity_poly.pdbx_seq_one_letter_code
_entity_poly.pdbx_strand_id
1 'polypeptide(L)' 'MSEWSPIIWFDGKFVPFEEARIHVMTYSLHYGVGVFEGIRAYR' A
#
# COMPACT_ATOMS: atom_id res chain seq x y z
N MET A 1 4.97 -6.81 -8.20
CA MET A 1 4.42 -6.74 -6.83
C MET A 1 3.00 -7.29 -6.76
N SER A 2 2.11 -6.97 -7.70
CA SER A 2 0.75 -7.51 -7.78
C SER A 2 0.67 -9.04 -7.71
N GLU A 3 1.59 -9.75 -8.38
CA GLU A 3 1.58 -11.23 -8.43
C GLU A 3 1.80 -11.91 -7.07
N TRP A 4 2.49 -11.25 -6.14
CA TRP A 4 2.84 -11.81 -4.82
C TRP A 4 1.87 -11.40 -3.71
N SER A 5 1.14 -10.30 -3.94
CA SER A 5 0.20 -9.71 -2.99
C SER A 5 -1.12 -9.39 -3.70
N PRO A 6 -1.98 -10.39 -3.93
CA PRO A 6 -3.20 -10.21 -4.72
C PRO A 6 -4.24 -9.29 -4.05
N ILE A 7 -4.20 -9.18 -2.71
CA ILE A 7 -5.13 -8.38 -1.92
C ILE A 7 -4.32 -7.44 -1.01
N ILE A 8 -4.75 -6.19 -0.92
CA ILE A 8 -4.16 -5.14 -0.08
C ILE A 8 -5.22 -4.65 0.90
N TRP A 9 -4.82 -4.43 2.16
CA TRP A 9 -5.62 -3.66 3.10
C TRP A 9 -5.44 -2.18 2.81
N PHE A 10 -6.54 -1.50 2.47
CA PHE A 10 -6.53 -0.10 2.04
C PHE A 10 -7.74 0.61 2.66
N ASP A 11 -7.49 1.62 3.50
CA ASP A 11 -8.50 2.45 4.16
C ASP A 11 -9.66 1.66 4.81
N GLY A 12 -9.33 0.66 5.62
CA GLY A 12 -10.31 -0.10 6.41
C GLY A 12 -10.94 -1.31 5.71
N LYS A 13 -10.57 -1.60 4.46
CA LYS A 13 -11.10 -2.73 3.69
C LYS A 13 -10.02 -3.47 2.91
N PHE A 14 -10.28 -4.73 2.58
CA PHE A 14 -9.46 -5.49 1.65
C PHE A 14 -9.92 -5.20 0.21
N VAL A 15 -8.97 -4.83 -0.65
CA VAL A 15 -9.20 -4.53 -2.07
C VAL A 15 -8.21 -5.31 -2.95
N PRO A 16 -8.55 -5.60 -4.22
CA PRO A 16 -7.58 -6.08 -5.20
C PRO A 16 -6.38 -5.13 -5.33
N PHE A 17 -5.20 -5.66 -5.61
CA PHE A 17 -3.97 -4.86 -5.73
C PHE A 17 -4.12 -3.69 -6.72
N GLU A 18 -4.81 -3.91 -7.84
CA GLU A 18 -5.01 -2.92 -8.91
C GLU A 18 -5.87 -1.72 -8.47
N GLU A 19 -6.68 -1.89 -7.41
CA GLU A 19 -7.54 -0.84 -6.85
C GLU A 19 -6.86 -0.03 -5.75
N ALA A 20 -5.75 -0.53 -5.17
CA ALA A 20 -4.97 0.16 -4.14
C ALA A 20 -4.12 1.29 -4.73
N ARG A 21 -4.80 2.33 -5.24
CA ARG A 21 -4.19 3.46 -5.97
C ARG A 21 -4.35 4.77 -5.22
N ILE A 22 -3.37 5.64 -5.39
CA ILE A 22 -3.41 7.05 -4.96
C ILE A 22 -3.27 7.97 -6.17
N HIS A 23 -3.75 9.20 -6.05
CA HIS A 23 -3.58 10.20 -7.11
C HIS A 23 -2.11 10.64 -7.20
N VAL A 24 -1.64 11.01 -8.40
CA VAL A 24 -0.24 11.42 -8.60
C VAL A 24 0.12 12.63 -7.74
N MET A 25 -0.80 13.56 -7.51
CA MET A 25 -0.60 14.76 -6.66
C MET A 25 -0.61 14.48 -5.15
N THR A 26 -0.58 13.23 -4.69
CA THR A 26 -0.52 12.94 -3.25
C THR A 26 0.72 13.58 -2.63
N TYR A 27 0.50 14.31 -1.54
CA TYR A 27 1.53 15.09 -0.85
C TYR A 27 2.74 14.25 -0.44
N SER A 28 2.49 13.06 0.15
CA SER A 28 3.52 12.11 0.55
C SER A 28 4.42 11.66 -0.60
N LEU A 29 3.89 11.60 -1.82
CA LEU A 29 4.67 11.21 -3.01
C LEU A 29 5.66 12.30 -3.44
N HIS A 30 5.30 13.57 -3.25
CA HIS A 30 6.12 14.70 -3.68
C HIS A 30 7.13 15.15 -2.62
N TYR A 31 6.74 15.06 -1.34
CA TYR A 31 7.49 15.68 -0.25
C TYR A 31 8.06 14.65 0.74
N GLY A 32 7.91 13.34 0.46
CA GLY A 32 8.48 12.28 1.29
C GLY A 32 7.86 12.17 2.69
N VAL A 33 6.72 12.81 2.93
CA VAL A 33 6.05 12.81 4.22
C VAL A 33 5.18 11.57 4.35
N GLY A 34 5.72 10.51 4.95
CA GLY A 34 5.02 9.26 5.23
C GLY A 34 5.81 8.39 6.21
N VAL A 35 5.13 7.40 6.79
CA VAL A 35 5.74 6.41 7.70
C VAL A 35 5.36 5.01 7.24
N PHE A 36 6.25 4.05 7.44
CA PHE A 36 5.99 2.64 7.15
C PHE A 36 6.70 1.76 8.18
N GLU A 37 6.23 0.53 8.32
CA GLU A 37 6.78 -0.46 9.23
C GLU A 37 7.23 -1.71 8.48
N GLY A 38 8.21 -2.42 9.04
CA GLY A 38 8.72 -3.68 8.51
C GLY A 38 8.35 -4.85 9.41
N ILE A 39 7.49 -5.75 8.94
CA ILE A 39 7.05 -6.93 9.70
C ILE A 39 7.53 -8.19 8.98
N ARG A 40 8.03 -9.16 9.74
CA ARG A 40 8.40 -10.50 9.24
C ARG A 40 7.56 -11.57 9.92
N ALA A 41 6.94 -12.43 9.12
CA ALA A 41 6.19 -13.59 9.60
C ALA A 41 7.05 -14.86 9.50
N TYR A 42 6.98 -15.69 10.53
CA TYR A 42 7.58 -17.03 10.57
C TYR A 42 6.44 -18.04 10.82
N ARG A 43 6.68 -19.31 10.48
CA ARG A 43 5.74 -20.40 10.77
C ARG A 43 5.82 -20.83 12.23
#